data_AF-A0A0X2NKC9-F1
#
_entry.id   AF-A0A0X2NKC9-F1
#
_cell.length_a   1.000
_cell.length_b   1.000
_cell.length_c   1.000
_cell.angle_alpha   90.00
_cell.angle_beta   90.00
_cell.angle_gamma   90.00
#
_symmetry.space_group_name_H-M   'P 1'
#
loop_
_entity.id
_entity.type
_entity.pdbx_description
1 polymer ?
#
loop_
_entity_poly.entity_id
_entity_poly.type
_entity_poly.pdbx_seq_one_letter_code
_entity_poly.pdbx_strand_id
1 'polypeptide(L)'
;MEISREAQEKLARALGGGSSDDQSESAADAVEDVTTLGRIARIIEDVSGVDKEVVTAESDLTADLDLSSVSLIEISVKMEDALRVRIEDEDIWSAKTVSDLVDLAENPKGSSPA
;
A
#
# COMPACT_ATOMS: atom_id res chain seq x y z
N MET A 1 10.60 10.77 63.09
CA MET A 1 9.28 10.57 62.45
C MET A 1 9.52 10.57 60.96
N GLU A 2 9.89 9.41 60.43
CA GLU A 2 10.14 9.18 59.01
C GLU A 2 8.80 9.22 58.28
N ILE A 3 8.69 10.11 57.30
CA ILE A 3 7.48 10.28 56.51
C ILE A 3 7.50 9.16 55.47
N SER A 4 6.61 8.18 55.64
CA SER A 4 6.51 6.94 54.87
C SER A 4 6.58 7.14 53.36
N ARG A 5 7.48 6.38 52.72
CA ARG A 5 7.51 6.17 51.26
C ARG A 5 6.18 5.62 50.70
N GLU A 6 5.31 5.06 51.54
CA GLU A 6 3.98 4.55 51.16
C GLU A 6 3.01 5.62 50.66
N ALA A 7 3.19 6.91 51.01
CA ALA A 7 2.32 7.97 50.52
C ALA A 7 2.59 8.33 49.04
N GLN A 8 3.82 8.10 48.54
CA GLN A 8 4.17 8.39 47.15
C GLN A 8 3.65 7.31 46.18
N GLU A 9 3.60 6.04 46.60
CA GLU A 9 3.12 4.94 45.74
C GLU A 9 1.60 4.96 45.50
N LYS A 10 0.82 5.48 46.44
CA LYS A 10 -0.64 5.53 46.31
C LYS A 10 -1.14 6.65 45.36
N LEU A 11 -0.32 7.66 45.11
CA LEU A 11 -0.65 8.76 44.19
C LEU A 11 -0.44 8.34 42.73
N ALA A 12 0.58 7.53 42.43
CA ALA A 12 0.86 7.05 41.08
C ALA A 12 -0.27 6.17 40.52
N ARG A 13 -0.96 5.41 41.38
CA ARG A 13 -2.06 4.52 40.96
C ARG A 13 -3.40 5.25 40.72
N ALA A 14 -3.59 6.46 41.23
CA ALA A 14 -4.81 7.24 40.99
C ALA A 14 -4.78 8.00 39.65
N LEU A 15 -3.63 8.10 39.00
CA LEU A 15 -3.45 8.72 37.68
C LEU A 15 -3.31 7.70 36.55
N GLY A 16 -3.39 6.40 36.86
CA GLY A 16 -3.48 5.34 35.85
C GLY A 16 -4.91 5.16 35.37
N GLY A 17 -5.29 5.85 34.29
CA GLY A 17 -6.59 5.64 33.65
C GLY A 17 -6.89 6.53 32.45
N GLY A 18 -6.35 6.16 31.29
CA GLY A 18 -7.09 6.17 30.02
C GLY A 18 -7.34 7.50 29.31
N SER A 19 -6.40 7.89 28.45
CA SER A 19 -6.69 8.38 27.09
C SER A 19 -5.51 7.86 26.28
N SER A 20 -5.63 6.69 25.64
CA SER A 20 -6.28 6.54 24.33
C SER A 20 -5.72 7.50 23.29
N ASP A 21 -4.40 7.58 23.22
CA ASP A 21 -3.72 7.68 21.94
C ASP A 21 -2.95 6.37 21.75
N ASP A 22 -3.75 5.30 21.66
CA ASP A 22 -3.42 4.12 20.88
C ASP A 22 -3.31 4.58 19.41
N GLN A 23 -2.16 5.13 19.06
CA GLN A 23 -1.66 5.03 17.70
C GLN A 23 -0.57 3.97 17.73
N SER A 24 -1.03 2.74 17.94
CA SER A 24 -0.48 1.60 17.23
C SER A 24 -0.73 1.82 15.73
N GLU A 25 -0.12 2.84 15.12
CA GLU A 25 -0.04 2.94 13.67
C GLU A 25 1.13 2.05 13.22
N SER A 26 0.77 0.77 13.16
CA SER A 26 1.20 -0.21 12.18
C SER A 26 2.63 -0.03 11.63
N ALA A 27 3.59 -0.67 12.29
CA ALA A 27 4.87 -1.00 11.67
C ALA A 27 4.73 -2.01 10.50
N ALA A 28 3.51 -2.46 10.16
CA ALA A 28 3.25 -3.30 8.99
C ALA A 28 3.07 -2.48 7.70
N ASP A 29 2.76 -1.19 7.79
CA ASP A 29 2.52 -0.35 6.60
C ASP A 29 3.81 0.00 5.85
N ALA A 30 4.96 0.03 6.54
CA ALA A 30 6.22 0.46 5.95
C ALA A 30 6.96 -0.62 5.12
N VAL A 31 6.55 -1.89 5.21
CA VAL A 31 7.23 -3.00 4.53
C VAL A 31 6.58 -3.42 3.20
N GLU A 32 5.29 -3.16 3.01
CA GLU A 32 4.58 -3.49 1.77
C GLU A 32 5.00 -2.54 0.62
N ASP A 33 5.10 -1.23 0.90
CA ASP A 33 5.55 -0.18 -0.04
C ASP A 33 6.98 -0.38 -0.59
N VAL A 34 7.79 -1.28 0.00
CA VAL A 34 9.14 -1.59 -0.48
C VAL A 34 9.09 -2.46 -1.74
N THR A 35 8.05 -3.27 -1.89
CA THR A 35 7.90 -4.23 -3.00
C THR A 35 7.17 -3.62 -4.20
N THR A 36 7.38 -4.18 -5.40
CA THR A 36 6.66 -3.75 -6.61
C THR A 36 5.15 -3.88 -6.44
N LEU A 37 4.69 -4.99 -5.84
CA LEU A 37 3.27 -5.22 -5.55
C LEU A 37 2.70 -4.14 -4.63
N GLY A 38 3.33 -3.85 -3.49
CA GLY A 38 2.79 -2.86 -2.56
C GLY A 38 2.77 -1.43 -3.14
N ARG A 39 3.75 -1.09 -3.99
CA ARG A 39 3.72 0.16 -4.76
C ARG A 39 2.54 0.22 -5.73
N ILE A 40 2.28 -0.88 -6.44
CA ILE A 40 1.14 -0.98 -7.37
C ILE A 40 -0.18 -0.93 -6.60
N ALA A 41 -0.29 -1.66 -5.49
CA ALA A 41 -1.48 -1.66 -4.64
C ALA A 41 -1.80 -0.26 -4.11
N ARG A 42 -0.79 0.51 -3.70
CA ARG A 42 -0.95 1.92 -3.32
C ARG A 42 -1.40 2.81 -4.48
N ILE A 43 -0.88 2.59 -5.69
CA ILE A 43 -1.31 3.34 -6.88
C ILE A 43 -2.77 3.01 -7.21
N ILE A 44 -3.15 1.74 -7.11
CA ILE A 44 -4.54 1.31 -7.29
C ILE A 44 -5.42 1.99 -6.25
N GLU A 45 -5.07 1.96 -4.97
CA GLU A 45 -5.79 2.64 -3.89
C GLU A 45 -5.98 4.15 -4.17
N ASP A 46 -4.94 4.84 -4.63
CA ASP A 46 -5.03 6.28 -4.93
C ASP A 46 -5.94 6.59 -6.13
N VAL A 47 -6.04 5.68 -7.10
CA VAL A 47 -6.85 5.88 -8.33
C VAL A 47 -8.28 5.36 -8.17
N SER A 48 -8.46 4.18 -7.59
CA SER A 48 -9.76 3.50 -7.46
C SER A 48 -10.41 3.67 -6.09
N GLY A 49 -9.64 4.04 -5.07
CA GLY A 49 -10.10 4.06 -3.68
C GLY A 49 -10.23 2.67 -3.05
N VAL A 50 -9.73 1.62 -3.69
CA VAL A 50 -9.75 0.26 -3.15
C VAL A 50 -8.57 0.08 -2.18
N ASP A 51 -8.87 -0.35 -0.95
CA ASP A 51 -7.85 -0.60 0.07
C ASP A 51 -6.73 -1.52 -0.45
N LYS A 52 -5.48 -1.09 -0.30
CA LYS A 52 -4.32 -1.91 -0.72
C LYS A 52 -4.27 -3.28 -0.03
N GLU A 53 -4.90 -3.42 1.14
CA GLU A 53 -5.00 -4.68 1.88
C GLU A 53 -5.86 -5.75 1.19
N VAL A 54 -6.83 -5.33 0.35
CA VAL A 54 -7.65 -6.27 -0.44
C VAL A 54 -7.08 -6.53 -1.83
N VAL A 55 -6.12 -5.70 -2.27
CA VAL A 55 -5.43 -5.84 -3.56
C VAL A 55 -4.41 -6.98 -3.46
N THR A 56 -4.76 -8.13 -4.02
CA THR A 56 -3.85 -9.28 -4.07
C THR A 56 -3.32 -9.48 -5.48
N ALA A 57 -2.20 -10.20 -5.62
CA ALA A 57 -1.63 -10.52 -6.93
C ALA A 57 -2.62 -11.29 -7.84
N GLU A 58 -3.53 -12.07 -7.24
CA GLU A 58 -4.55 -12.86 -7.96
C GLU A 58 -5.83 -12.07 -8.25
N SER A 59 -5.99 -10.87 -7.69
CA SER A 59 -7.17 -10.03 -7.91
C SER A 59 -7.24 -9.58 -9.37
N ASP A 60 -8.43 -9.71 -9.97
CA ASP A 60 -8.71 -9.22 -11.32
C ASP A 60 -8.96 -7.71 -11.29
N LEU A 61 -8.23 -6.99 -12.13
CA LEU A 61 -8.31 -5.53 -12.21
C LEU A 61 -9.72 -5.06 -12.51
N THR A 62 -10.43 -5.76 -13.40
CA THR A 62 -11.76 -5.34 -13.87
C THR A 62 -12.90 -6.02 -13.10
N ALA A 63 -12.76 -7.30 -12.76
CA ALA A 63 -13.83 -8.11 -12.20
C ALA A 63 -13.82 -8.13 -10.66
N ASP A 64 -12.67 -7.95 -10.03
CA ASP A 64 -12.51 -7.97 -8.56
C ASP A 64 -12.37 -6.54 -8.01
N LEU A 65 -11.52 -5.73 -8.67
CA LEU A 65 -11.21 -4.36 -8.24
C LEU A 65 -12.06 -3.28 -8.95
N ASP A 66 -12.95 -3.68 -9.85
CA ASP A 66 -13.85 -2.79 -10.64
C ASP A 66 -13.12 -1.63 -11.34
N LEU A 67 -11.89 -1.87 -11.79
CA LEU A 67 -11.10 -0.85 -12.49
C LEU A 67 -11.64 -0.62 -13.90
N SER A 68 -11.89 0.64 -14.20
CA SER A 68 -12.26 1.06 -15.53
C SER A 68 -11.03 1.18 -16.44
N SER A 69 -11.24 1.16 -17.76
CA SER A 69 -10.16 1.40 -18.72
C SER A 69 -9.48 2.77 -18.55
N VAL A 70 -10.21 3.78 -18.05
CA VAL A 70 -9.64 5.09 -17.70
C VAL A 70 -8.71 4.95 -16.50
N SER A 71 -9.15 4.23 -15.47
CA SER A 71 -8.34 3.96 -14.26
C SER A 71 -7.06 3.20 -14.60
N LEU A 72 -7.11 2.22 -15.52
CA LEU A 72 -5.92 1.48 -15.96
C LEU A 72 -4.86 2.39 -16.62
N ILE A 73 -5.28 3.37 -17.42
CA ILE A 73 -4.37 4.35 -18.03
C ILE A 73 -3.78 5.28 -16.96
N GLU A 74 -4.56 5.69 -15.96
CA GLU A 74 -4.04 6.51 -14.86
C GLU A 74 -3.04 5.74 -13.98
N ILE A 75 -3.34 4.46 -13.71
CA ILE A 75 -2.46 3.55 -12.99
C ILE A 75 -1.15 3.36 -13.75
N SER A 76 -1.18 3.14 -15.08
CA SER A 76 0.05 2.97 -15.86
C SER A 76 0.94 4.21 -15.78
N VAL A 77 0.38 5.41 -15.95
CA VAL A 77 1.14 6.67 -15.86
C VAL A 77 1.77 6.84 -14.47
N LYS A 78 1.05 6.54 -13.40
CA LYS A 78 1.58 6.58 -12.02
C LYS A 78 2.64 5.52 -11.77
N MET A 79 2.46 4.31 -12.31
CA MET A 79 3.44 3.23 -12.22
C MET A 79 4.73 3.59 -12.96
N GLU A 80 4.63 4.14 -14.17
CA GLU A 80 5.77 4.61 -14.95
C GLU A 80 6.56 5.71 -14.20
N ASP A 81 5.89 6.66 -13.56
CA ASP A 81 6.54 7.70 -12.75
C ASP A 81 7.20 7.13 -11.48
N ALA A 82 6.47 6.30 -10.72
CA ALA A 82 6.91 5.76 -9.44
C ALA A 82 8.05 4.73 -9.59
N LEU A 83 7.98 3.89 -10.62
CA LEU A 83 8.91 2.79 -10.87
C LEU A 83 9.97 3.14 -11.92
N ARG A 84 9.81 4.28 -12.62
CA ARG A 84 10.68 4.74 -13.71
C ARG A 84 10.77 3.74 -14.86
N VAL A 85 9.66 3.07 -15.14
CA VAL A 85 9.51 2.07 -16.22
C VAL A 85 8.75 2.68 -17.39
N ARG A 86 8.69 1.96 -18.51
CA ARG A 86 7.81 2.28 -19.63
C ARG A 86 6.85 1.12 -19.86
N ILE A 87 5.56 1.42 -19.92
CA ILE A 87 4.51 0.43 -20.14
C ILE A 87 3.73 0.86 -21.37
N GLU A 88 3.61 -0.01 -22.37
CA GLU A 88 2.80 0.29 -23.56
C GLU A 88 1.30 0.13 -23.27
N ASP A 89 0.46 0.88 -23.99
CA ASP A 89 -1.00 0.78 -23.85
C ASP A 89 -1.50 -0.66 -24.11
N GLU A 90 -0.90 -1.37 -25.07
CA GLU A 90 -1.25 -2.78 -25.36
C GLU A 90 -0.98 -3.69 -24.16
N ASP A 91 0.16 -3.50 -23.50
CA ASP A 91 0.54 -4.27 -22.31
C ASP A 91 -0.46 -4.04 -21.18
N ILE A 92 -0.83 -2.78 -20.90
CA ILE A 92 -1.80 -2.46 -19.83
C ILE A 92 -3.20 -2.99 -20.16
N TRP A 93 -3.60 -2.97 -21.43
CA TRP A 93 -4.89 -3.51 -21.85
C TRP A 93 -4.89 -5.05 -21.88
N SER A 94 -3.71 -5.68 -21.97
CA SER A 94 -3.55 -7.12 -21.85
C SER A 94 -3.55 -7.61 -20.40
N ALA A 95 -3.19 -6.74 -19.46
CA ALA A 95 -3.17 -7.03 -18.03
C ALA A 95 -4.58 -7.31 -17.52
N LYS A 96 -4.76 -8.46 -16.88
CA LYS A 96 -6.04 -8.85 -16.25
C LYS A 96 -5.96 -8.83 -14.75
N THR A 97 -4.81 -9.20 -14.21
CA THR A 97 -4.59 -9.33 -12.76
C THR A 97 -3.56 -8.33 -12.28
N VAL A 98 -3.54 -8.11 -10.97
CA VAL A 98 -2.50 -7.29 -10.34
C VAL A 98 -1.12 -7.91 -10.57
N SER A 99 -1.00 -9.25 -10.60
CA SER A 99 0.26 -9.91 -10.93
C SER A 99 0.75 -9.53 -12.34
N ASP A 100 -0.14 -9.37 -13.32
CA ASP A 100 0.26 -8.90 -14.65
C ASP A 100 0.85 -7.49 -14.58
N LEU A 101 0.27 -6.58 -13.79
CA LEU A 101 0.83 -5.23 -13.58
C LEU A 101 2.21 -5.28 -12.93
N VAL A 102 2.41 -6.15 -11.94
CA VAL A 102 3.71 -6.38 -11.31
C VAL A 102 4.72 -6.85 -12.35
N ASP A 103 4.37 -7.85 -13.16
CA ASP A 103 5.22 -8.36 -14.23
C ASP A 103 5.58 -7.28 -15.26
N LEU A 104 4.63 -6.42 -15.65
CA LEU A 104 4.88 -5.30 -16.56
C LEU A 104 5.85 -4.28 -15.96
N ALA A 105 5.78 -4.05 -14.66
CA ALA A 105 6.71 -3.18 -13.95
C ALA A 105 8.10 -3.79 -13.78
N GLU A 106 8.21 -5.09 -13.51
CA GLU A 106 9.50 -5.75 -13.29
C GLU A 106 10.21 -6.12 -14.59
N ASN A 107 9.44 -6.44 -15.64
CA ASN A 107 9.93 -6.85 -16.93
C ASN A 107 9.18 -6.13 -18.07
N PRO A 108 9.30 -4.79 -18.16
CA PRO A 108 8.68 -4.03 -19.24
C PRO A 108 9.21 -4.58 -20.57
N LYS A 109 8.31 -4.99 -21.47
CA LYS A 109 8.68 -5.53 -22.79
C LYS A 109 9.15 -4.45 -23.77
N GLY A 110 10.03 -3.58 -23.30
CA GLY A 110 10.77 -2.59 -24.09
C GLY A 110 12.24 -2.95 -24.23
N SER A 111 12.55 -4.16 -24.72
CA SER A 111 13.90 -4.47 -25.22
C SER A 111 13.83 -4.78 -26.71
N SER A 112 13.79 -3.72 -27.53
CA SER A 112 14.69 -3.68 -28.67
C SER A 112 15.83 -2.71 -28.31
N PRO A 113 17.06 -3.20 -28.09
CA PRO A 113 18.20 -2.32 -27.88
C PRO A 113 18.49 -1.52 -29.16
N ALA A 114 18.69 -0.20 -28.96
CA ALA A 114 19.45 0.77 -29.77
C ALA A 114 19.72 0.47 -31.26
#